data_AF-A0A959KDI4-F1
#
_entry.id   AF-A0A959KDI4-F1
#
_cell.length_a   1.000
_cell.length_b   1.000
_cell.length_c   1.000
_cell.angle_alpha   90.00
_cell.angle_beta   90.00
_cell.angle_gamma   90.00
#
_symmetry.space_group_name_H-M   'P 1'
#
loop_
_entity.id
_entity.type
_entity.pdbx_description
1 polymer ?
#
loop_
_entity_poly.entity_id
_entity_poly.type
_entity_poly.pdbx_seq_one_letter_code
_entity_poly.pdbx_strand_id
1 'polypeptide(L)' 'MPALIEYLRDLPEEAVIPEERRRVLGDLAAYLSEKMKKKKTIPLVFICTHNSRRSQFAQVWASVMAARHGV' A
#
# COMPACT_ATOMS: atom_id res chain seq x y z
N MET A 1 9.02 -17.16 0.48
CA MET A 1 10.25 -16.37 0.65
C MET A 1 10.45 -16.04 2.13
N PRO A 2 11.16 -16.90 2.89
CA PRO A 2 11.40 -16.69 4.32
C PRO A 2 12.02 -15.32 4.64
N ALA A 3 13.02 -14.89 3.87
CA ALA A 3 13.71 -13.62 4.06
C ALA A 3 12.80 -12.37 3.96
N LEU A 4 11.75 -12.41 3.14
CA LEU A 4 10.81 -11.27 3.03
C LEU A 4 9.90 -11.18 4.27
N ILE A 5 9.49 -12.32 4.81
CA ILE A 5 8.65 -12.36 6.01
C ILE A 5 9.44 -11.85 7.22
N GLU A 6 10.71 -12.22 7.32
CA GLU A 6 11.64 -11.71 8.35
C GLU A 6 11.82 -10.19 8.21
N TYR A 7 12.13 -9.71 7.01
CA TYR A 7 12.22 -8.27 6.72
C TYR A 7 10.94 -7.51 7.12
N LEU A 8 9.76 -8.07 6.82
CA LEU A 8 8.47 -7.48 7.18
C LEU A 8 8.19 -7.47 8.69
N ARG A 9 8.79 -8.38 9.47
CA ARG A 9 8.67 -8.38 10.94
C ARG A 9 9.53 -7.30 11.58
N ASP A 10 10.67 -7.01 10.98
CA ASP A 10 11.64 -6.04 11.50
C ASP A 10 11.33 -4.61 11.06
N LEU A 11 10.32 -4.41 10.22
CA LEU A 11 9.85 -3.08 9.86
C LEU A 11 9.26 -2.37 11.10
N PRO A 12 9.59 -1.09 11.33
CA PRO A 12 8.95 -0.32 12.39
C PRO A 12 7.45 -0.22 12.11
N GLU A 13 6.66 -0.36 13.17
CA GLU A 13 5.20 -0.30 13.12
C GLU A 13 4.69 1.06 12.60
N GLU A 14 5.47 2.12 12.86
CA GLU A 14 5.26 3.45 12.29
C GLU A 14 6.50 3.90 11.51
N ALA A 15 6.34 4.04 10.19
CA ALA A 15 7.25 4.85 9.42
C ALA A 15 6.99 6.33 9.74
N VAL A 16 8.03 7.16 9.78
CA VAL A 16 7.89 8.61 9.94
C VAL A 16 7.23 9.19 8.68
N ILE A 17 5.90 9.21 8.67
CA ILE A 17 5.08 9.79 7.61
C ILE A 17 4.64 11.18 8.07
N PRO A 18 4.88 12.25 7.30
CA PRO A 18 4.38 13.58 7.64
C PRO A 18 2.85 13.59 7.83
N GLU A 19 2.36 14.41 8.74
CA GLU A 19 0.94 14.45 9.09
C GLU A 19 0.04 14.78 7.89
N GLU A 20 0.48 15.72 7.05
CA GLU A 20 -0.18 16.02 5.78
C GLU A 20 -0.36 14.78 4.90
N ARG A 21 0.63 13.88 4.90
CA ARG A 21 0.62 12.69 4.07
C ARG A 21 -0.26 11.60 4.69
N ARG A 22 -0.29 11.49 6.02
CA ARG A 22 -1.22 10.59 6.73
C ARG A 22 -2.67 10.94 6.41
N ARG A 23 -3.03 12.22 6.41
CA ARG A 23 -4.40 12.66 6.05
C ARG A 23 -4.80 12.23 4.65
N VAL A 24 -3.95 12.49 3.65
CA VAL A 24 -4.18 12.08 2.26
C VAL A 24 -4.33 10.56 2.12
N LEU A 25 -3.50 9.78 2.84
CA LEU A 25 -3.59 8.32 2.83
C LEU A 25 -4.87 7.82 3.53
N GLY A 26 -5.31 8.50 4.59
CA GLY A 26 -6.57 8.21 5.30
C GLY A 26 -7.79 8.41 4.40
N ASP A 27 -7.85 9.52 3.67
CA ASP A 27 -8.95 9.80 2.73
C ASP A 27 -9.00 8.75 1.60
N LEU A 28 -7.84 8.37 1.07
CA LEU A 28 -7.74 7.29 0.09
C LEU A 28 -8.23 5.95 0.66
N ALA A 29 -7.82 5.59 1.87
CA ALA A 29 -8.25 4.35 2.52
C ALA A 29 -9.76 4.31 2.76
N ALA A 30 -10.36 5.43 3.18
CA ALA A 30 -11.80 5.57 3.35
C ALA A 30 -12.54 5.36 2.02
N TYR A 31 -12.08 6.03 0.95
CA TYR A 31 -12.64 5.88 -0.40
C TYR A 31 -12.58 4.44 -0.91
N LEU A 32 -11.45 3.77 -0.74
CA LEU A 32 -11.27 2.37 -1.14
C LEU A 32 -12.19 1.44 -0.35
N SER A 33 -12.27 1.63 0.97
CA SER A 33 -13.13 0.84 1.86
C SER A 33 -14.62 0.96 1.47
N GLU A 34 -15.07 2.16 1.13
CA GLU A 34 -16.42 2.39 0.61
C GLU A 34 -16.69 1.64 -0.70
N LYS A 35 -15.72 1.65 -1.64
CA LYS A 35 -15.85 0.98 -2.94
C LYS A 35 -15.87 -0.53 -2.78
N MET A 36 -15.06 -1.08 -1.87
CA MET A 36 -15.06 -2.50 -1.53
C MET A 36 -16.40 -2.94 -0.95
N LYS A 37 -16.99 -2.17 -0.03
CA LYS A 37 -18.34 -2.44 0.52
C LYS A 37 -19.41 -2.49 -0.58
N LYS A 38 -19.26 -1.64 -1.61
CA LYS A 38 -20.14 -1.59 -2.78
C LYS A 38 -19.84 -2.70 -3.82
N LYS A 39 -18.95 -3.66 -3.51
CA LYS A 39 -18.48 -4.75 -4.38
C LYS A 39 -18.02 -4.28 -5.77
N LYS A 40 -17.47 -3.06 -5.85
CA LYS A 40 -16.96 -2.50 -7.11
C LYS A 40 -15.50 -2.93 -7.29
N THR A 41 -15.13 -3.26 -8.52
CA THR A 41 -13.72 -3.42 -8.91
C THR A 41 -13.00 -2.10 -8.70
N ILE A 42 -11.83 -2.16 -8.08
CA ILE A 42 -10.99 -1.00 -7.83
C ILE A 42 -9.67 -1.17 -8.61
N PRO A 43 -9.52 -0.51 -9.77
CA PRO A 43 -8.23 -0.47 -10.45
C PRO A 43 -7.28 0.45 -9.69
N LEU A 44 -6.25 -0.12 -9.06
CA LEU A 44 -5.19 0.63 -8.41
C LEU A 44 -3.97 0.69 -9.34
N VAL A 45 -3.61 1.91 -9.78
CA VAL A 45 -2.49 2.15 -10.69
C VAL A 45 -1.44 2.97 -9.97
N PHE A 46 -0.20 2.46 -9.95
CA PHE A 46 0.94 3.15 -9.36
C PHE A 46 1.73 3.86 -10.44
N ILE A 47 1.85 5.19 -10.36
CA ILE A 47 2.55 5.99 -11.36
C ILE A 47 3.65 6.79 -10.68
N CYS A 48 4.85 6.71 -11.24
CA CYS A 48 5.96 7.61 -10.93
C CYS A 48 6.53 8.12 -12.24
N THR A 49 6.59 9.45 -12.41
CA THR A 49 7.08 10.10 -13.63
C THR A 49 8.61 10.22 -13.68
N HIS A 50 9.30 10.01 -12.56
CA HIS A 50 10.75 10.20 -12.44
C HIS A 50 11.53 8.89 -12.44
N ASN A 51 10.92 7.79 -11.99
CA ASN A 51 11.58 6.51 -11.88
C ASN A 51 10.56 5.37 -11.94
N SER A 52 10.57 4.63 -13.05
CA SER A 52 9.66 3.50 -13.27
C SER A 52 9.85 2.35 -12.28
N ARG A 53 11.01 2.21 -11.63
CA ARG A 53 11.19 1.22 -10.55
C ARG A 53 10.32 1.55 -9.34
N ARG A 54 10.05 2.83 -9.08
CA ARG A 54 9.19 3.23 -7.95
C ARG A 54 7.74 2.79 -8.16
N SER A 55 7.20 2.88 -9.37
CA SER A 55 5.85 2.37 -9.66
C SER A 55 5.80 0.85 -9.57
N GLN A 56 6.81 0.14 -10.11
CA GLN A 56 6.90 -1.32 -10.01
C GLN A 56 6.98 -1.79 -8.56
N PHE A 57 7.86 -1.20 -7.74
CA PHE A 57 7.97 -1.56 -6.34
C PHE A 57 6.72 -1.23 -5.54
N ALA A 58 6.06 -0.10 -5.80
CA ALA A 58 4.80 0.23 -5.13
C ALA A 58 3.72 -0.82 -5.39
N GLN A 59 3.61 -1.30 -6.64
CA GLN A 59 2.69 -2.38 -6.99
C GLN A 59 3.04 -3.68 -6.27
N VAL A 60 4.32 -4.09 -6.28
CA VAL A 60 4.77 -5.31 -5.58
C VAL A 60 4.51 -5.20 -4.08
N TRP A 61 4.85 -4.08 -3.44
CA TRP A 61 4.63 -3.89 -2.00
C TRP A 61 3.16 -3.88 -1.62
N ALA A 62 2.29 -3.30 -2.45
CA ALA A 62 0.85 -3.37 -2.22
C ALA A 62 0.35 -4.82 -2.24
N SER A 63 0.79 -5.65 -3.20
CA SER A 63 0.44 -7.07 -3.25
C SER A 63 1.01 -7.85 -2.06
N VAL A 64 2.25 -7.57 -1.65
CA VAL A 64 2.88 -8.20 -0.49
C VAL A 64 2.11 -7.89 0.80
N MET A 65 1.70 -6.63 0.99
CA MET A 65 0.94 -6.22 2.17
C MET A 65 -0.49 -6.78 2.16
N ALA A 66 -1.15 -6.81 1.00
CA ALA A 66 -2.46 -7.48 0.88
C ALA A 66 -2.38 -8.96 1.29
N ALA A 67 -1.39 -9.67 0.76
CA ALA A 67 -1.13 -11.07 1.15
C ALA A 67 -0.81 -11.23 2.65
N ARG A 68 -0.06 -10.29 3.25
CA ARG A 68 0.25 -10.30 4.69
C ARG A 68 -0.98 -10.09 5.56
N HIS A 69 -1.88 -9.19 5.16
CA HIS A 69 -3.05 -8.79 5.95
C HIS A 69 -4.33 -9.55 5.59
N GLY A 70 -4.27 -10.49 4.63
CA GLY A 70 -5.41 -11.33 4.23
C GLY A 70 -6.47 -10.58 3.43
N VAL A 71 -6.06 -9.58 2.64
CA VAL A 71 -6.92 -8.79 1.74
C VAL A 71 -6.80 -9.31 0.31
#